data_AF-A0A2K5QZG7-F1
#
_entry.id   AF-A0A2K5QZG7-F1
#
_cell.length_a   1.000
_cell.length_b   1.000
_cell.length_c   1.000
_cell.angle_alpha   90.00
_cell.angle_beta   90.00
_cell.angle_gamma   90.00
#
_symmetry.space_group_name_H-M   'P 1'
#
loop_
_entity.id
_entity.type
_entity.pdbx_description
1 polymer ?
#
loop_
_entity_poly.entity_id
_entity_poly.type
_entity_poly.pdbx_seq_one_letter_code
_entity_poly.pdbx_strand_id
1 'polypeptide(L)'
;MKVELCSFSGYKIYPGHGRRYARTDGKVFQFLNAKCESAFLSKRNPRQINWTVLYRRKHKKGQSAPTKAAPKQKIVKPVKVSAPRVGGKR
;
A
#
# COMPACT_ATOMS: atom_id res chain seq x y z
N MET A 1 6.26 -4.38 -16.93
CA MET A 1 5.69 -3.09 -16.47
C MET A 1 4.72 -3.37 -15.32
N LYS A 2 4.79 -2.65 -14.19
CA LYS A 2 4.09 -3.01 -12.96
C LYS A 2 2.66 -2.42 -12.90
N VAL A 3 1.69 -3.22 -12.47
CA VAL A 3 0.34 -2.72 -12.16
C VAL A 3 0.37 -2.04 -10.80
N GLU A 4 -0.03 -0.78 -10.76
CA GLU A 4 -0.15 -0.01 -9.52
C GLU A 4 -1.59 -0.06 -8.99
N LEU A 5 -1.80 0.36 -7.75
CA LEU A 5 -3.13 0.48 -7.17
C LEU A 5 -3.44 1.96 -6.91
N CYS A 6 -4.66 2.35 -7.22
CA CYS A 6 -5.12 3.70 -6.92
C CYS A 6 -5.25 3.90 -5.41
N SER A 7 -4.59 4.93 -4.89
CA SER A 7 -4.58 5.26 -3.47
C SER A 7 -5.95 5.67 -2.94
N PHE A 8 -6.84 6.18 -3.80
CA PHE A 8 -8.19 6.62 -3.42
C PHE A 8 -9.23 5.50 -3.57
N SER A 9 -9.35 4.95 -4.77
CA SER A 9 -10.41 3.99 -5.11
C SER A 9 -10.06 2.54 -4.79
N GLY A 10 -8.77 2.19 -4.75
CA GLY A 10 -8.29 0.82 -4.60
C GLY A 10 -8.33 -0.03 -5.87
N TYR A 11 -8.63 0.55 -7.04
CA TYR A 11 -8.62 -0.14 -8.32
C TYR A 11 -7.21 -0.25 -8.92
N LYS A 12 -7.01 -1.25 -9.78
CA LYS A 12 -5.77 -1.47 -10.53
C LYS A 12 -5.56 -0.35 -11.57
N ILE A 13 -4.34 0.16 -11.63
CA ILE A 13 -3.86 1.12 -12.61
C ILE A 13 -2.90 0.38 -13.52
N TYR A 14 -3.29 0.23 -14.77
CA TYR A 14 -2.42 -0.30 -15.81
C TYR A 14 -1.48 0.79 -16.30
N PRO A 15 -0.29 0.43 -16.80
CA PRO A 15 0.64 1.42 -17.30
C PRO A 15 0.06 2.27 -18.43
N GLY A 16 0.46 3.54 -18.51
CA GLY A 16 -0.11 4.51 -19.45
C GLY A 16 -1.43 5.14 -18.97
N HIS A 17 -1.96 4.73 -17.82
CA HIS A 17 -3.17 5.31 -17.25
C HIS A 17 -2.91 6.03 -15.93
N GLY A 18 -3.78 7.00 -15.64
CA GLY A 18 -3.80 7.68 -14.36
C GLY A 18 -2.78 8.80 -14.23
N ARG A 19 -2.58 9.26 -12.98
CA ARG A 19 -1.68 10.36 -12.64
C ARG A 19 -1.02 10.11 -11.28
N ARG A 20 0.22 10.57 -11.16
CA ARG A 20 1.02 10.54 -9.94
C ARG A 20 0.99 11.90 -9.26
N TYR A 21 0.64 11.94 -7.99
CA TYR A 21 0.64 13.13 -7.15
C TYR A 21 1.67 12.99 -6.04
N ALA A 22 2.71 13.81 -6.08
CA ALA A 22 3.71 13.90 -5.02
C ALA A 22 3.33 15.02 -4.06
N ARG A 23 3.14 14.67 -2.79
CA ARG A 23 2.88 15.64 -1.72
C ARG A 23 4.19 16.06 -1.06
N THR A 24 4.19 17.25 -0.45
CA THR A 24 5.36 17.86 0.19
C THR A 24 5.97 17.02 1.32
N ASP A 25 5.20 16.13 1.96
CA ASP A 25 5.69 15.20 2.98
C ASP A 25 6.39 13.96 2.39
N GLY A 26 6.70 13.97 1.09
CA GLY A 26 7.33 12.86 0.38
C GLY A 26 6.38 11.70 0.05
N LYS A 27 5.08 11.81 0.37
CA LYS A 27 4.10 10.77 0.02
C LYS A 27 3.66 10.91 -1.42
N VAL A 28 3.78 9.79 -2.14
CA VAL A 28 3.35 9.69 -3.54
C VAL A 28 2.02 8.93 -3.59
N PHE A 29 1.03 9.54 -4.23
CA PHE A 29 -0.30 8.99 -4.41
C PHE A 29 -0.54 8.71 -5.90
N GLN A 30 -1.04 7.52 -6.20
CA GLN A 30 -1.39 7.12 -7.56
C GLN A 30 -2.90 7.18 -7.74
N PHE A 31 -3.35 7.87 -8.79
CA PHE A 31 -4.76 8.02 -9.11
C PHE A 31 -5.07 7.37 -10.46
N LEU A 32 -6.19 6.63 -10.52
CA LEU A 32 -6.64 5.99 -11.75
C LEU A 32 -7.17 7.01 -12.77
N ASN A 33 -7.86 8.04 -12.31
CA ASN A 33 -8.52 9.05 -13.14
C ASN A 33 -8.68 10.39 -12.40
N ALA A 34 -9.09 11.43 -13.14
CA ALA A 34 -9.32 12.78 -12.60
C ALA A 34 -10.40 12.80 -11.50
N LYS A 35 -11.40 11.90 -11.55
CA LYS A 35 -12.42 11.77 -10.49
C LYS A 35 -11.79 11.41 -9.14
N CYS A 36 -10.81 10.50 -9.12
CA CYS A 36 -10.09 10.13 -7.89
C CYS A 36 -9.23 11.28 -7.37
N GLU A 37 -8.55 11.99 -8.27
CA GLU A 37 -7.69 13.14 -7.94
C GLU A 37 -8.51 14.29 -7.35
N SER A 38 -9.57 14.73 -8.03
CA SER A 38 -10.46 15.79 -7.56
C SER A 38 -11.04 15.46 -6.18
N ALA A 39 -11.54 14.24 -5.98
CA ALA A 39 -12.09 13.83 -4.68
C ALA A 39 -11.03 13.82 -3.56
N PHE A 40 -9.79 13.45 -3.87
CA PHE A 40 -8.67 13.51 -2.93
C PHE A 40 -8.30 14.95 -2.57
N LEU A 41 -8.23 15.85 -3.56
CA LEU A 41 -7.93 17.27 -3.35
C LEU A 41 -9.04 17.98 -2.57
N SER A 42 -10.30 17.62 -2.80
CA SER A 42 -11.46 18.04 -1.99
C SER A 42 -11.50 17.38 -0.60
N LYS A 43 -10.46 16.64 -0.20
CA LYS A 43 -10.32 16.00 1.11
C LYS A 43 -11.47 15.05 1.47
N ARG A 44 -12.12 14.45 0.46
CA ARG A 44 -13.22 13.50 0.69
C ARG A 44 -12.66 12.19 1.24
N ASN A 45 -13.34 11.61 2.22
CA ASN A 45 -12.90 10.35 2.81
C ASN A 45 -13.37 9.16 1.94
N PRO A 46 -12.46 8.35 1.36
CA PRO A 46 -12.84 7.21 0.53
C PRO A 46 -13.70 6.18 1.31
N ARG A 47 -13.56 6.09 2.63
CA ARG A 47 -14.38 5.18 3.47
C ARG A 47 -15.85 5.58 3.58
N GLN A 48 -16.22 6.77 3.12
CA GLN A 48 -17.60 7.25 3.07
C GLN A 48 -18.16 7.25 1.63
N ILE A 49 -17.34 6.90 0.62
CA ILE A 49 -17.74 6.94 -0.79
C ILE A 49 -18.02 5.52 -1.30
N ASN A 50 -19.29 5.27 -1.64
CA ASN A 50 -19.86 3.95 -1.87
C ASN A 50 -19.13 3.09 -2.91
N TRP A 51 -18.65 3.71 -3.98
CA TRP A 51 -18.02 3.02 -5.11
C TRP A 51 -16.56 2.62 -4.85
N THR A 52 -15.92 3.11 -3.79
CA THR A 52 -14.53 2.76 -3.51
C THR A 52 -14.40 1.35 -2.91
N VAL A 53 -13.28 0.69 -3.17
CA VAL A 53 -12.98 -0.62 -2.56
C VAL A 53 -12.88 -0.49 -1.03
N LEU A 54 -12.36 0.63 -0.52
CA LEU A 54 -12.24 0.88 0.91
C LEU A 54 -13.61 0.95 1.61
N TYR A 55 -14.59 1.63 1.01
CA TYR A 55 -15.96 1.65 1.52
C TYR A 55 -16.56 0.25 1.52
N ARG A 56 -16.47 -0.47 0.39
CA ARG A 56 -17.06 -1.81 0.26
C ARG A 56 -16.47 -2.78 1.28
N ARG A 57 -15.16 -2.71 1.53
CA ARG A 57 -14.48 -3.52 2.56
C ARG A 57 -14.97 -3.19 3.97
N LYS A 58 -15.13 -1.90 4.32
CA LYS A 58 -15.68 -1.46 5.62
C LYS A 58 -17.10 -1.97 5.84
N HIS A 59 -17.93 -1.93 4.80
CA HIS A 59 -19.35 -2.33 4.86
C HIS A 59 -19.58 -3.81 4.49
N LYS A 60 -18.52 -4.63 4.44
CA LYS A 60 -18.59 -6.06 4.12
C LYS A 60 -19.32 -6.39 2.81
N LYS A 61 -19.29 -5.48 1.83
CA LYS A 61 -19.91 -5.66 0.51
C LYS A 61 -18.97 -6.44 -0.41
N GLY A 62 -19.43 -7.56 -0.96
CA GLY A 62 -18.71 -8.31 -1.98
C GLY A 62 -17.45 -9.05 -1.50
N GLN A 63 -17.42 -9.48 -0.22
CA GLN A 63 -16.39 -10.38 0.27
C GLN A 63 -16.81 -11.83 0.00
N SER A 64 -16.12 -12.52 -0.91
CA SER A 64 -16.16 -13.98 -1.01
C SER A 64 -15.07 -14.57 -0.11
N ALA A 65 -15.46 -14.98 1.09
CA ALA A 65 -14.64 -15.62 2.13
C ALA A 65 -13.43 -14.79 2.67
N PRO A 66 -13.11 -14.91 3.97
CA PRO A 66 -11.87 -14.36 4.48
C PRO A 66 -10.71 -15.24 3.98
N THR A 67 -9.93 -14.77 3.01
CA THR A 67 -8.54 -15.21 2.94
C THR A 67 -7.91 -14.78 4.25
N LYS A 68 -7.77 -15.72 5.20
CA LYS A 68 -7.07 -15.51 6.47
C LYS A 68 -5.78 -14.79 6.13
N ALA A 69 -5.66 -13.53 6.54
CA ALA A 69 -4.44 -12.79 6.31
C ALA A 69 -3.32 -13.61 6.95
N ALA A 70 -2.35 -14.06 6.14
CA ALA A 70 -1.17 -14.73 6.68
C ALA A 70 -0.59 -13.84 7.80
N PRO A 71 -0.27 -14.41 8.97
CA PRO A 71 0.26 -13.63 10.08
C PRO A 71 1.48 -12.84 9.59
N LYS A 72 1.50 -11.53 9.85
CA LYS A 72 2.64 -10.67 9.49
C LYS A 72 3.90 -11.26 10.14
N GLN A 73 4.87 -11.67 9.34
CA GLN A 73 6.18 -12.07 9.85
C GLN A 73 6.78 -10.86 10.61
N LYS A 74 6.94 -11.00 11.94
CA LYS A 74 7.67 -10.01 12.74
C LYS A 74 9.12 -10.04 12.25
N ILE A 75 9.68 -8.87 11.90
CA ILE A 75 11.10 -8.73 11.60
C ILE A 75 11.90 -9.29 12.77
N VAL A 76 12.67 -10.36 12.52
CA VAL A 76 13.56 -10.96 13.52
C VAL A 76 14.73 -9.99 13.70
N LYS A 77 15.05 -9.63 14.95
CA LYS A 77 16.20 -8.77 15.27
C LYS A 77 17.50 -9.49 14.80
N PRO A 78 18.47 -8.78 14.21
CA PRO A 78 19.71 -9.43 13.77
C PRO A 78 20.48 -9.97 14.99
N VAL A 79 20.78 -11.27 14.98
CA VAL A 79 21.65 -11.91 15.97
C VAL A 79 23.08 -11.40 15.74
N LYS A 80 23.68 -10.79 16.77
CA LYS A 80 25.11 -10.42 16.75
C LYS A 80 25.93 -11.72 16.79
N VAL A 81 26.56 -12.08 15.69
CA VAL A 81 27.60 -13.10 15.67
C VAL A 81 28.88 -12.47 16.21
N SER A 82 29.43 -13.01 17.30
CA SER A 82 30.74 -12.60 17.82
C SER A 82 31.85 -13.10 16.88
N ALA A 83 32.84 -12.23 16.64
CA ALA A 83 33.97 -12.53 15.76
C ALA A 83 34.76 -13.75 16.28
N PRO A 84 35.21 -14.67 15.42
CA PRO A 84 36.10 -15.74 15.83
C PRO A 84 37.44 -15.13 16.28
N ARG A 85 37.91 -15.53 17.46
CA ARG A 85 39.21 -15.14 18.00
C ARG A 85 40.31 -15.82 17.18
N VAL A 86 40.98 -15.08 16.31
CA VAL A 86 42.23 -15.51 15.67
C VAL A 86 43.35 -15.38 16.71
N GLY A 87 43.67 -16.47 17.38
CA GLY A 87 44.99 -16.68 18.00
C GLY A 87 45.73 -17.69 17.12
N GLY A 88 47.01 -17.57 16.81
CA GLY A 88 48.11 -16.76 17.33
C GLY A 88 49.36 -17.47 16.80
N LYS A 89 50.37 -16.71 16.38
CA LYS A 89 51.55 -17.22 15.65
C LYS A 89 52.42 -18.20 16.47
N ARG A 90 53.05 -19.12 15.70
CA ARG A 90 54.23 -19.96 15.97
C ARG A 90 54.02 -21.22 16.79
#